data_AF-A0AAW8L008-F1
#
_entry.id   AF-A0AAW8L008-F1
#
_cell.length_a   1.000
_cell.length_b   1.000
_cell.length_c   1.000
_cell.angle_alpha   90.00
_cell.angle_beta   90.00
_cell.angle_gamma   90.00
#
_symmetry.space_group_name_H-M   'P 1'
#
loop_
_entity.id
_entity.type
_entity.pdbx_description
1 polymer ?
#
loop_
_entity_poly.entity_id
_entity_poly.type
_entity_poly.pdbx_seq_one_letter_code
_entity_poly.pdbx_strand_id
1 'polypeptide(L)'
;QAAKMLSLETVLENAANNQLEIINLKDGQLLGYAQTAVQVKGAAGTQLQLWVNGTQVSEKRIGKRAILPDLQVAGLDFIGVDLAVGKNSIEVRQVDMMGNVRDSKQVNVIVPDQMDKLLLESAKVQPQANGRDYFNVTMKIVDRNGTLVSTRTP
;
A
#
# COMPACT_ATOMS: atom_id res chain seq x y z
N GLN A 1 -6.40 -3.23 -6.43
CA GLN A 1 -7.33 -3.22 -5.27
C GLN A 1 -7.04 -1.94 -4.49
N ALA A 2 -8.04 -1.09 -4.23
CA ALA A 2 -7.86 0.04 -3.31
C ALA A 2 -7.49 -0.52 -1.93
N ALA A 3 -6.54 0.11 -1.23
CA ALA A 3 -6.26 -0.24 0.16
C ALA A 3 -7.58 -0.09 0.94
N LYS A 4 -8.18 -1.21 1.34
CA LYS A 4 -9.39 -1.19 2.17
C LYS A 4 -8.97 -0.55 3.49
N MET A 5 -9.31 0.72 3.70
CA MET A 5 -9.13 1.37 4.98
C MET A 5 -10.02 0.65 5.99
N LEU A 6 -9.39 -0.15 6.84
CA LEU A 6 -10.03 -0.74 8.00
C LEU A 6 -9.98 0.31 9.11
N SER A 7 -11.01 0.36 9.95
CA SER A 7 -10.99 1.15 11.18
C SER A 7 -9.81 0.70 12.04
N LEU A 8 -8.93 1.63 12.41
CA LEU A 8 -7.72 1.31 13.15
C LEU A 8 -8.04 0.55 14.45
N GLU A 9 -9.09 0.92 15.20
CA GLU A 9 -9.48 0.17 16.41
C GLU A 9 -9.80 -1.29 16.08
N THR A 10 -10.66 -1.53 15.08
CA THR A 10 -11.06 -2.89 14.70
C THR A 10 -9.87 -3.73 14.23
N VAL A 11 -8.89 -3.11 13.55
CA VAL A 11 -7.65 -3.79 13.17
C VAL A 11 -6.87 -4.22 14.41
N LEU A 12 -6.76 -3.34 15.41
CA LEU A 12 -6.02 -3.63 16.63
C LEU A 12 -6.75 -4.66 17.51
N GLU A 13 -8.08 -4.62 17.58
CA GLU A 13 -8.89 -5.62 18.31
C GLU A 13 -8.74 -7.03 17.71
N ASN A 14 -8.55 -7.12 16.40
CA ASN A 14 -8.29 -8.38 15.70
C ASN A 14 -6.80 -8.75 15.64
N ALA A 15 -5.91 -7.95 16.25
CA ALA A 15 -4.49 -8.24 16.25
C ALA A 15 -4.21 -9.44 17.17
N ALA A 16 -3.75 -10.55 16.59
CA ALA A 16 -3.38 -11.74 17.36
C ALA A 16 -2.13 -11.54 18.24
N ASN A 17 -1.33 -10.50 17.97
CA ASN A 17 -0.10 -10.18 18.69
C ASN A 17 0.28 -8.69 18.54
N ASN A 18 1.33 -8.28 19.27
CA ASN A 18 1.91 -6.94 19.27
C ASN A 18 3.12 -6.77 18.34
N GLN A 19 3.29 -7.68 17.36
CA GLN A 19 4.40 -7.60 16.43
C GLN A 19 4.23 -6.39 15.50
N LEU A 20 5.38 -5.81 15.14
CA LEU A 20 5.44 -4.71 14.20
C LEU A 20 4.95 -5.17 12.83
N GLU A 21 4.04 -4.42 12.21
CA GLU A 21 3.47 -4.76 10.91
C GLU A 21 2.93 -3.53 10.18
N ILE A 22 3.02 -3.56 8.85
CA ILE A 22 2.29 -2.66 7.95
C ILE A 22 1.03 -3.39 7.50
N ILE A 23 -0.13 -2.84 7.82
CA ILE A 23 -1.39 -3.58 7.84
C ILE A 23 -2.12 -3.47 6.49
N ASN A 24 -2.14 -2.27 5.92
CA ASN A 24 -3.01 -1.93 4.79
C ASN A 24 -2.31 -2.02 3.42
N LEU A 25 -1.05 -2.43 3.38
CA LEU A 25 -0.23 -2.56 2.17
C LEU A 25 0.42 -3.94 2.08
N LYS A 26 0.60 -4.42 0.85
CA LYS A 26 1.23 -5.71 0.55
C LYS A 26 2.46 -5.54 -0.34
N ASP A 27 3.39 -6.48 -0.25
CA ASP A 27 4.60 -6.44 -1.06
C ASP A 27 4.27 -6.62 -2.56
N GLY A 28 4.91 -5.82 -3.40
CA GLY A 28 4.63 -5.71 -4.83
C GLY A 28 3.29 -5.05 -5.17
N GLN A 29 2.57 -4.48 -4.20
CA GLN A 29 1.25 -3.90 -4.45
C GLN A 29 1.35 -2.71 -5.41
N LEU A 30 0.53 -2.75 -6.46
CA LEU A 30 0.34 -1.64 -7.38
C LEU A 30 -0.69 -0.66 -6.80
N LEU A 31 -0.29 0.60 -6.66
CA LEU A 31 -1.12 1.70 -6.17
C LEU A 31 -1.75 2.48 -7.34
N GLY A 32 -2.87 3.13 -7.07
CA GLY A 32 -3.55 3.97 -8.07
C GLY A 32 -2.98 5.39 -8.18
N TYR A 33 -2.32 5.87 -7.12
CA TYR A 33 -1.80 7.23 -7.01
C TYR A 33 -0.46 7.22 -6.28
N ALA A 34 0.35 8.27 -6.51
CA ALA A 34 1.62 8.54 -5.82
C ALA A 34 1.45 9.03 -4.37
N GLN A 35 0.28 8.82 -3.78
CA GLN A 35 -0.01 9.16 -2.41
C GLN A 35 -0.92 8.09 -1.81
N THR A 36 -0.64 7.67 -0.58
CA THR A 36 -1.44 6.65 0.10
C THR A 36 -1.48 6.86 1.61
N ALA A 37 -2.43 6.19 2.26
CA ALA A 37 -2.38 6.06 3.71
C ALA A 37 -1.57 4.83 4.09
N VAL A 38 -0.88 4.88 5.22
CA VAL A 38 -0.11 3.75 5.75
C VAL A 38 -0.52 3.50 7.20
N GLN A 39 -1.14 2.35 7.42
CA GLN A 39 -1.56 1.89 8.73
C GLN A 39 -0.52 0.92 9.27
N VAL A 40 -0.01 1.22 10.46
CA VAL A 40 1.01 0.40 11.12
C VAL A 40 0.55 0.03 12.52
N LYS A 41 0.97 -1.14 12.99
CA LYS A 41 0.82 -1.59 14.38
C LYS A 41 2.17 -2.03 14.94
N GLY A 42 2.30 -2.00 16.25
CA GLY A 42 3.45 -2.51 16.99
C GLY A 42 3.19 -2.50 18.50
N ALA A 43 4.24 -2.66 19.29
CA ALA A 43 4.14 -2.74 20.74
C ALA A 43 3.79 -1.38 21.36
N ALA A 44 2.82 -1.38 22.29
CA ALA A 44 2.49 -0.20 23.08
C ALA A 44 3.70 0.26 23.93
N GLY A 45 3.83 1.58 24.14
CA GLY A 45 4.94 2.18 24.89
C GLY A 45 6.23 2.38 24.08
N THR A 46 6.24 2.02 22.79
CA THR A 46 7.34 2.31 21.86
C THR A 46 6.94 3.40 20.87
N GLN A 47 7.92 4.04 20.22
CA GLN A 47 7.69 4.98 19.13
C GLN A 47 7.70 4.23 17.79
N LEU A 48 6.63 4.36 17.02
CA LEU A 48 6.53 3.83 15.66
C LEU A 48 6.90 4.94 14.67
N GLN A 49 7.95 4.73 13.88
CA GLN A 49 8.43 5.67 12.87
C GLN A 49 8.24 5.10 11.47
N LEU A 50 7.68 5.89 10.56
CA LEU A 50 7.50 5.51 9.17
C LEU A 50 8.59 6.15 8.30
N TRP A 51 9.13 5.38 7.36
CA TRP A 51 10.16 5.78 6.42
C TRP A 51 9.73 5.39 5.00
N VAL A 52 9.96 6.28 4.05
CA VAL A 52 9.72 6.04 2.62
C VAL A 52 11.03 6.30 1.88
N ASN A 53 11.52 5.30 1.14
CA ASN A 53 12.76 5.37 0.37
C ASN A 53 13.95 5.93 1.20
N GLY A 54 14.05 5.53 2.47
CA GLY A 54 15.09 5.99 3.39
C GLY A 54 14.89 7.39 3.98
N THR A 55 13.77 8.06 3.71
CA THR A 55 13.40 9.36 4.32
C THR A 55 12.30 9.18 5.35
N GLN A 56 12.49 9.70 6.55
CA GLN A 56 11.48 9.62 7.61
C GLN A 56 10.26 10.46 7.25
N VAL A 57 9.08 9.86 7.34
CA VAL A 57 7.80 10.56 7.21
C VAL A 57 7.53 11.32 8.49
N SER A 58 7.13 12.58 8.36
CA SER A 58 6.83 13.44 9.50
C SER A 58 5.63 12.90 10.30
N GLU A 59 5.74 12.96 11.63
CA GLU A 59 4.63 12.66 12.55
C GLU A 59 3.41 13.58 12.34
N LYS A 60 3.58 14.73 11.67
CA LYS A 60 2.47 15.61 11.26
C LYS A 60 1.51 14.93 10.28
N ARG A 61 1.94 13.86 9.61
CA ARG A 61 1.09 13.03 8.75
C ARG A 61 0.27 12.00 9.54
N ILE A 62 0.44 11.87 10.86
CA ILE A 62 -0.37 10.95 11.67
C ILE A 62 -1.78 11.52 11.82
N GLY A 63 -2.75 10.91 11.14
CA GLY A 63 -4.16 11.27 11.23
C GLY A 63 -4.88 10.61 12.41
N LYS A 64 -4.44 9.42 12.82
CA LYS A 64 -5.03 8.68 13.94
C LYS A 64 -3.98 7.91 14.74
N ARG A 65 -4.20 7.83 16.05
CA ARG A 65 -3.45 6.97 16.99
C ARG A 65 -4.44 6.13 17.77
N ALA A 66 -4.13 4.86 17.97
CA ALA A 66 -4.91 3.97 18.81
C ALA A 66 -3.96 3.14 19.68
N ILE A 67 -4.36 2.88 20.93
CA ILE A 67 -3.61 2.08 21.89
C ILE A 67 -4.61 1.15 22.56
N LEU A 68 -4.33 -0.14 22.56
CA LEU A 68 -5.09 -1.16 23.30
C LEU A 68 -4.16 -1.69 24.40
N PRO A 69 -4.29 -1.19 25.64
CA PRO A 69 -3.41 -1.56 26.74
C PRO A 69 -3.47 -3.06 27.07
N ASP A 70 -4.66 -3.65 27.03
CA ASP A 70 -4.88 -5.07 27.37
C ASP A 70 -4.14 -6.02 26.44
N LEU A 71 -3.96 -5.63 25.17
CA LEU A 71 -3.21 -6.40 24.16
C LEU A 71 -1.76 -5.92 24.02
N GLN A 72 -1.37 -4.87 24.75
CA GLN A 72 -0.08 -4.18 24.62
C GLN A 72 0.25 -3.79 23.17
N VAL A 73 -0.76 -3.38 22.40
CA VAL A 73 -0.63 -2.98 20.99
C VAL A 73 -0.91 -1.49 20.83
N ALA A 74 -0.11 -0.82 20.02
CA ALA A 74 -0.38 0.52 19.51
C ALA A 74 -0.41 0.51 17.98
N GLY A 75 -1.21 1.41 17.41
CA GLY A 75 -1.29 1.61 15.97
C GLY A 75 -1.33 3.09 15.59
N LEU A 76 -0.81 3.37 14.40
CA LEU A 76 -0.81 4.70 13.80
C LEU A 76 -1.37 4.62 12.38
N ASP A 77 -2.12 5.65 12.00
CA ASP A 77 -2.57 5.87 10.63
C ASP A 77 -1.88 7.12 10.07
N PHE A 78 -0.95 6.91 9.15
CA PHE A 78 -0.29 7.99 8.40
C PHE A 78 -1.12 8.31 7.16
N ILE A 79 -1.57 9.55 7.04
CA ILE A 79 -2.38 10.03 5.93
C ILE A 79 -1.52 10.82 4.93
N GLY A 80 -1.85 10.70 3.65
CA GLY A 80 -1.20 11.51 2.61
C GLY A 80 0.31 11.29 2.53
N VAL A 81 0.77 10.04 2.65
CA VAL A 81 2.17 9.68 2.51
C VAL A 81 2.54 9.74 1.02
N ASP A 82 3.44 10.66 0.70
CA ASP A 82 3.90 10.91 -0.67
C ASP A 82 4.91 9.82 -1.11
N LEU A 83 4.75 9.35 -2.35
CA LEU A 83 5.55 8.29 -2.97
C LEU A 83 6.12 8.78 -4.30
N ALA A 84 7.26 8.24 -4.71
CA ALA A 84 7.80 8.46 -6.04
C ALA A 84 7.09 7.60 -7.09
N VAL A 85 7.17 7.98 -8.36
CA VAL A 85 6.77 7.09 -9.47
C VAL A 85 7.71 5.88 -9.51
N GLY A 86 7.16 4.69 -9.76
CA GLY A 86 7.89 3.43 -9.77
C GLY A 86 7.89 2.72 -8.42
N LYS A 87 8.99 2.01 -8.12
CA LYS A 87 9.12 1.21 -6.90
C LYS A 87 9.43 2.10 -5.70
N ASN A 88 8.68 1.90 -4.61
CA ASN A 88 8.90 2.56 -3.34
C ASN A 88 9.06 1.52 -2.23
N SER A 89 10.02 1.77 -1.34
CA SER A 89 10.22 1.00 -0.12
C SER A 89 9.61 1.75 1.05
N ILE A 90 8.60 1.17 1.68
CA ILE A 90 7.96 1.71 2.87
C ILE A 90 8.40 0.86 4.06
N GLU A 91 9.07 1.47 5.01
CA GLU A 91 9.62 0.82 6.18
C GLU A 91 9.00 1.43 7.45
N VAL A 92 8.54 0.58 8.36
CA VAL A 92 8.18 0.97 9.72
C VAL A 92 9.25 0.48 10.67
N ARG A 93 9.67 1.34 11.60
CA ARG A 93 10.63 1.03 12.65
C ARG A 93 9.97 1.23 14.01
N GLN A 94 10.20 0.28 14.90
CA GLN A 94 9.81 0.38 16.30
C GLN A 94 11.02 0.79 17.13
N VAL A 95 10.92 1.94 17.79
CA VAL A 95 12.02 2.57 18.55
C VAL A 95 11.66 2.60 20.02
N ASP A 96 12.58 2.18 20.88
CA ASP A 96 12.39 2.23 22.34
C ASP A 96 12.58 3.66 22.90
N MET A 97 12.35 3.82 24.21
CA MET A 97 12.50 5.12 24.89
C MET A 97 13.94 5.66 24.91
N MET A 98 14.93 4.81 24.63
CA MET A 98 16.34 5.17 24.53
C MET A 98 16.77 5.50 23.08
N GLY A 99 15.84 5.44 22.12
CA GLY A 99 16.10 5.74 20.71
C GLY A 99 16.64 4.56 19.90
N ASN A 100 16.68 3.34 20.43
CA ASN A 100 17.16 2.17 19.69
C ASN A 100 16.04 1.51 18.90
N VAL A 101 16.33 1.13 17.66
CA VAL A 101 15.42 0.32 16.83
C VAL A 101 15.36 -1.10 17.39
N ARG A 102 14.17 -1.52 17.81
CA ARG A 102 13.88 -2.87 18.35
C ARG A 102 13.37 -3.84 17.30
N ASP A 103 12.63 -3.33 16.32
CA ASP A 103 12.14 -4.11 15.18
C ASP A 103 11.95 -3.19 13.97
N SER A 104 11.95 -3.77 12.78
CA SER A 104 11.72 -3.08 11.51
C SER A 104 10.99 -4.00 10.53
N LYS A 105 9.98 -3.46 9.84
CA LYS A 105 9.30 -4.16 8.73
C LYS A 105 9.27 -3.28 7.50
N GLN A 106 9.39 -3.90 6.34
CA GLN A 106 9.38 -3.22 5.06
C GLN A 106 8.38 -3.88 4.11
N VAL A 107 7.74 -3.05 3.29
CA VAL A 107 6.91 -3.46 2.17
C VAL A 107 7.31 -2.66 0.94
N ASN A 108 7.40 -3.32 -0.22
CA ASN A 108 7.65 -2.64 -1.48
C ASN A 108 6.33 -2.44 -2.23
N VAL A 109 6.09 -1.23 -2.72
CA VAL A 109 4.90 -0.90 -3.52
C VAL A 109 5.31 -0.27 -4.84
N ILE A 110 4.42 -0.30 -5.82
CA ILE A 110 4.65 0.23 -7.17
C ILE A 110 3.61 1.31 -7.43
N VAL A 111 4.08 2.50 -7.81
CA VAL A 111 3.25 3.61 -8.27
C VAL A 111 3.43 3.72 -9.79
N PRO A 112 2.36 3.61 -10.59
CA PRO A 112 2.46 3.79 -12.04
C PRO A 112 2.78 5.25 -12.39
N ASP A 113 3.44 5.45 -13.52
CA ASP A 113 3.57 6.78 -14.12
C ASP A 113 2.26 7.19 -14.81
N GLN A 114 2.23 8.37 -15.44
CA GLN A 114 1.12 8.82 -16.25
C GLN A 114 0.75 7.79 -17.32
N MET A 115 -0.56 7.73 -17.64
CA MET A 115 -1.06 6.90 -18.72
C MET A 115 -0.36 7.24 -20.04
N ASP A 116 0.09 6.22 -20.77
CA ASP A 116 0.87 6.40 -21.99
C ASP A 116 0.36 5.52 -23.14
N LYS A 117 -0.01 4.25 -22.86
CA LYS A 117 -0.36 3.29 -23.91
C LYS A 117 -1.63 2.51 -23.60
N LEU A 118 -2.34 2.14 -24.67
CA LEU A 118 -3.40 1.13 -24.66
C LEU A 118 -2.81 -0.18 -25.18
N LEU A 119 -2.78 -1.20 -24.32
CA LEU A 119 -2.39 -2.54 -24.71
C LEU A 119 -3.64 -3.38 -24.97
N LEU A 120 -3.77 -3.87 -26.21
CA LEU A 120 -4.83 -4.77 -26.62
C LEU A 120 -4.30 -6.20 -26.60
N GLU A 121 -4.89 -7.04 -25.75
CA GLU A 121 -4.60 -8.46 -25.69
C GLU A 121 -5.78 -9.23 -26.29
N SER A 122 -5.52 -10.00 -27.34
CA SER A 122 -6.52 -10.84 -27.98
C SER A 122 -6.76 -12.12 -27.18
N ALA A 123 -8.01 -12.58 -27.17
CA ALA A 123 -8.31 -13.93 -26.74
C ALA A 123 -7.55 -14.94 -27.63
N LYS A 124 -7.03 -16.01 -27.03
CA LYS A 124 -6.27 -17.07 -27.74
C LYS A 124 -7.08 -17.79 -28.83
N VAL A 125 -8.41 -17.65 -28.82
CA VAL A 125 -9.31 -18.29 -29.76
C VAL A 125 -9.48 -17.41 -30.99
N GLN A 126 -9.17 -17.96 -32.16
CA GLN A 126 -9.39 -17.30 -33.45
C GLN A 126 -10.82 -17.60 -33.94
N PRO A 127 -11.71 -16.60 -34.04
CA PRO A 127 -13.07 -16.77 -34.49
C PRO A 127 -13.13 -17.03 -36.00
N GLN A 128 -14.17 -17.72 -36.44
CA GLN A 128 -14.44 -17.91 -37.87
C GLN A 128 -15.20 -16.72 -38.45
N ALA A 129 -15.02 -16.43 -39.74
CA ALA A 129 -15.73 -15.37 -40.45
C ALA A 129 -17.19 -15.76 -40.81
N ASN A 130 -17.96 -16.20 -39.81
CA ASN A 130 -19.30 -16.76 -39.97
C ASN A 130 -20.44 -15.79 -39.55
N GLY A 131 -20.10 -14.57 -39.13
CA GLY A 131 -21.05 -13.56 -38.66
C GLY A 131 -21.71 -13.85 -37.30
N ARG A 132 -21.25 -14.88 -36.58
CA ARG A 132 -21.79 -15.33 -35.28
C ARG A 132 -20.73 -15.39 -34.19
N ASP A 133 -19.48 -15.63 -34.57
CA ASP A 133 -18.36 -15.71 -33.65
C ASP A 133 -17.89 -14.31 -33.23
N TYR A 134 -17.49 -14.16 -31.96
CA TYR A 134 -17.00 -12.92 -31.39
C TYR A 134 -15.49 -12.95 -31.21
N PHE A 135 -14.82 -11.84 -31.52
CA PHE A 135 -13.42 -11.61 -31.16
C PHE A 135 -13.34 -10.76 -29.89
N ASN A 136 -13.12 -11.41 -28.75
CA ASN A 136 -12.97 -10.70 -27.49
C ASN A 136 -11.55 -10.17 -27.33
N VAL A 137 -11.43 -8.87 -27.04
CA VAL A 137 -10.16 -8.18 -26.80
C VAL A 137 -10.19 -7.58 -25.40
N THR A 138 -9.13 -7.78 -24.64
CA THR A 138 -8.94 -7.11 -23.35
C THR A 138 -8.09 -5.88 -23.58
N MET A 139 -8.61 -4.70 -23.23
CA MET A 139 -7.86 -3.45 -23.26
C MET A 139 -7.30 -3.17 -21.87
N LYS A 140 -5.99 -2.95 -21.79
CA LYS A 140 -5.27 -2.52 -20.59
C LYS A 140 -4.70 -1.13 -20.84
N ILE A 141 -4.83 -0.25 -19.85
CA ILE A 141 -4.16 1.05 -19.85
C ILE A 141 -2.86 0.90 -19.07
N VAL A 142 -1.74 1.28 -19.68
CA VAL A 142 -0.42 1.18 -19.06
C VAL A 142 0.35 2.50 -19.16
N ASP A 143 1.31 2.66 -18.27
CA ASP A 143 2.29 3.74 -18.33
C ASP A 143 3.39 3.46 -19.37
N ARG A 144 4.35 4.38 -19.51
CA ARG A 144 5.44 4.27 -20.50
C ARG A 144 6.26 2.97 -20.35
N ASN A 145 6.35 2.45 -19.13
CA ASN A 145 7.13 1.28 -18.73
C ASN A 145 6.30 -0.01 -18.76
N GLY A 146 5.03 0.06 -19.15
CA GLY A 146 4.12 -1.09 -19.17
C GLY A 146 3.48 -1.40 -17.82
N THR A 147 3.65 -0.55 -16.80
CA THR A 147 2.96 -0.69 -15.52
C THR A 147 1.47 -0.43 -15.73
N LEU A 148 0.60 -1.32 -15.23
CA LEU A 148 -0.85 -1.10 -15.29
C LEU A 148 -1.23 0.21 -14.59
N VAL A 149 -2.03 1.03 -15.26
CA VAL A 149 -2.59 2.25 -14.66
C VAL A 149 -3.96 1.88 -14.09
N SER A 150 -4.00 1.64 -12.79
CA SER A 150 -5.23 1.33 -12.07
C SER A 150 -5.83 2.59 -11.44
N THR A 151 -6.14 3.61 -12.24
CA THR A 151 -6.93 4.75 -11.76
C THR A 151 -8.41 4.39 -11.80
N ARG A 152 -9.10 4.52 -10.65
CA ARG A 152 -10.55 4.63 -10.65
C ARG A 152 -10.90 6.09 -10.91
N THR A 153 -11.79 6.36 -11.85
CA THR A 153 -12.49 7.65 -11.90
C THR A 153 -13.17 7.87 -10.54
N PRO A 154 -13.04 9.05 -9.90
CA PRO A 154 -13.73 9.37 -8.66
C PRO A 154 -15.24 9.16 -8.73
#